data_AF-A0A6B9Y6E5-F1
#
_entry.id   AF-A0A6B9Y6E5-F1
#
_cell.length_a   1.000
_cell.length_b   1.000
_cell.length_c   1.000
_cell.angle_alpha   90.00
_cell.angle_beta   90.00
_cell.angle_gamma   90.00
#
_symmetry.space_group_name_H-M   'P 1'
#
loop_
_entity.id
_entity.type
_entity.pdbx_description
1 polymer ?
#
loop_
_entity_poly.entity_id
_entity_poly.type
_entity_poly.pdbx_seq_one_letter_code
_entity_poly.pdbx_strand_id
1 'polypeptide(L)'
;MGTTVIYEDSDTFDDGSRYEMVATDVPESEDYPEGVKYRFQYMTAAGRTVLRFDNFPDHPDVGRHHYHTPDGVFDVEYTGLSDHVRAFHREVDDRRTADRGETP
;
A
#
# COMPACT_ATOMS: atom_id res chain seq x y z
N MET A 1 6.04 22.41 10.70
CA MET A 1 6.48 21.04 11.03
C MET A 1 6.69 20.34 9.70
N GLY A 2 7.89 19.81 9.47
CA GLY A 2 8.25 19.20 8.19
C GLY A 2 7.80 17.74 8.15
N THR A 3 7.40 17.27 6.97
CA THR A 3 7.19 15.85 6.68
C THR A 3 8.53 15.13 6.69
N THR A 4 8.65 14.06 7.47
CA THR A 4 9.86 13.22 7.53
C THR A 4 9.51 11.82 7.03
N VAL A 5 10.31 11.26 6.12
CA VAL A 5 10.16 9.86 5.72
C VAL A 5 10.58 8.97 6.90
N ILE A 6 9.68 8.10 7.35
CA ILE A 6 9.89 7.18 8.48
C ILE A 6 9.99 5.72 8.03
N TYR A 7 9.55 5.42 6.80
CA TYR A 7 9.73 4.13 6.15
C TYR A 7 9.79 4.33 4.64
N GLU A 8 10.78 3.73 4.00
CA GLU A 8 10.90 3.66 2.55
C GLU A 8 11.47 2.29 2.20
N ASP A 9 10.81 1.61 1.27
CA ASP A 9 11.26 0.31 0.77
C ASP A 9 10.76 0.12 -0.66
N SER A 10 11.54 -0.56 -1.48
CA SER A 10 11.19 -0.81 -2.88
C SER A 10 12.02 -1.95 -3.43
N ASP A 11 11.42 -2.80 -4.26
CA ASP A 11 12.14 -3.85 -4.97
C ASP A 11 11.48 -4.15 -6.32
N THR A 12 12.26 -4.76 -7.21
CA THR A 12 11.82 -5.23 -8.52
C THR A 12 12.09 -6.72 -8.63
N PHE A 13 11.05 -7.47 -8.97
CA PHE A 13 11.10 -8.92 -9.11
C PHE A 13 11.63 -9.35 -10.49
N ASP A 14 12.00 -10.63 -10.64
CA ASP A 14 12.54 -11.19 -11.89
C ASP A 14 11.59 -11.05 -13.10
N ASP A 15 10.28 -11.07 -12.87
CA ASP A 15 9.25 -10.84 -13.89
C ASP A 15 9.06 -9.35 -14.25
N GLY A 16 9.87 -8.46 -13.66
CA GLY A 16 9.86 -7.02 -13.89
C GLY A 16 8.76 -6.28 -13.14
N SER A 17 7.82 -6.98 -12.49
CA SER A 17 6.90 -6.38 -11.52
C SER A 17 7.68 -5.80 -10.35
N ARG A 18 7.13 -4.79 -9.69
CA ARG A 18 7.85 -4.06 -8.64
C ARG A 18 6.91 -3.48 -7.61
N TYR A 19 7.41 -3.27 -6.40
CA TYR A 19 6.71 -2.50 -5.39
C TYR A 19 7.50 -1.27 -4.96
N GLU A 20 6.77 -0.27 -4.50
CA GLU A 20 7.31 0.96 -3.92
C GLU A 20 6.48 1.31 -2.68
N MET A 21 7.15 1.58 -1.56
CA MET A 21 6.54 1.87 -0.28
C MET A 21 7.16 3.12 0.31
N VAL A 22 6.32 4.08 0.70
CA VAL A 22 6.75 5.24 1.46
C VAL A 22 5.74 5.53 2.56
N ALA A 23 6.23 5.77 3.77
CA ALA A 23 5.47 6.34 4.86
C ALA A 23 6.20 7.56 5.42
N THR A 24 5.45 8.61 5.67
CA THR A 24 5.93 9.89 6.19
C THR A 24 5.22 10.20 7.50
N ASP A 25 6.00 10.62 8.48
CA ASP A 25 5.51 11.33 9.65
C ASP A 25 4.90 12.66 9.20
N VAL A 26 3.64 12.88 9.61
CA VAL A 26 2.87 14.10 9.37
C VAL A 26 2.30 14.57 10.70
N PRO A 27 2.06 15.88 10.88
CA PRO A 27 1.35 16.34 12.07
C PRO A 27 0.00 15.63 12.22
N GLU A 28 -0.26 15.12 13.43
CA GLU A 28 -1.55 14.55 13.78
C GLU A 28 -2.68 15.55 13.49
N SER A 29 -3.72 15.07 12.83
CA SER A 29 -4.87 15.87 12.42
C SER A 29 -6.10 14.99 12.24
N GLU A 30 -7.27 15.59 12.04
CA GLU A 30 -8.49 14.85 11.68
C GLU A 30 -8.29 14.01 10.41
N ASP A 31 -7.37 14.44 9.54
CA ASP A 31 -7.02 13.71 8.32
C ASP A 31 -5.99 12.60 8.50
N TYR A 32 -5.16 12.69 9.54
CA TYR A 32 -4.12 11.71 9.82
C TYR A 32 -4.04 11.54 11.34
N PRO A 33 -5.01 10.85 11.95
CA PRO A 33 -5.08 10.74 13.41
C PRO A 33 -3.90 9.95 13.99
N GLU A 34 -3.26 9.09 13.20
CA GLU A 34 -2.05 8.35 13.59
C GLU A 34 -0.76 9.13 13.32
N GLY A 35 -0.84 10.35 12.77
CA GLY A 35 0.35 11.13 12.41
C GLY A 35 1.19 10.49 11.29
N VAL A 36 0.60 9.58 10.51
CA VAL A 36 1.27 8.88 9.42
C VAL A 36 0.49 9.04 8.13
N LYS A 37 1.19 9.40 7.06
CA LYS A 37 0.70 9.32 5.68
C LYS A 37 1.51 8.28 4.94
N TYR A 38 0.88 7.40 4.17
CA TYR A 38 1.59 6.39 3.40
C TYR A 38 1.03 6.19 1.99
N ARG A 39 1.87 5.63 1.14
CA ARG A 39 1.52 5.12 -0.19
C ARG A 39 2.38 3.91 -0.49
N PHE A 40 1.79 2.73 -0.48
CA PHE A 40 2.43 1.47 -0.87
C PHE A 40 1.78 0.98 -2.16
N GLN A 41 2.55 0.68 -3.18
CA GLN A 41 2.01 0.29 -4.47
C GLN A 41 2.80 -0.84 -5.10
N TYR A 42 2.09 -1.77 -5.72
CA TYR A 42 2.65 -2.86 -6.50
C TYR A 42 2.15 -2.75 -7.93
N MET A 43 3.08 -2.86 -8.87
CA MET A 43 2.87 -2.60 -10.29
C MET A 43 3.42 -3.75 -11.13
N THR A 44 2.79 -3.99 -12.27
CA THR A 44 3.33 -4.88 -13.30
C THR A 44 4.61 -4.29 -13.92
N ALA A 45 5.35 -5.10 -14.68
CA ALA A 45 6.50 -4.64 -15.46
C ALA A 45 6.17 -3.49 -16.44
N ALA A 46 4.92 -3.42 -16.90
CA ALA A 46 4.41 -2.35 -17.75
C ALA A 46 4.03 -1.07 -16.97
N GLY A 47 4.23 -1.04 -15.64
CA GLY A 47 3.90 0.10 -14.79
C GLY A 47 2.43 0.23 -14.43
N ARG A 48 1.59 -0.78 -14.72
CA ARG A 48 0.18 -0.78 -14.30
C ARG A 48 0.09 -1.11 -12.82
N THR A 49 -0.52 -0.25 -12.02
CA THR A 49 -0.82 -0.54 -10.60
C THR A 49 -1.80 -1.70 -10.47
N VAL A 50 -1.41 -2.72 -9.72
CA VAL A 50 -2.20 -3.92 -9.39
C VAL A 50 -2.74 -3.82 -7.97
N LEU A 51 -1.98 -3.20 -7.08
CA LEU A 51 -2.37 -2.97 -5.70
C LEU A 51 -1.83 -1.61 -5.25
N ARG A 52 -2.64 -0.83 -4.53
CA ARG A 52 -2.14 0.34 -3.80
C ARG A 52 -2.79 0.44 -2.44
N PHE A 53 -2.02 0.38 -1.36
CA PHE A 53 -2.47 0.77 -0.03
C PHE A 53 -2.17 2.26 0.15
N ASP A 54 -3.17 3.06 0.52
CA ASP A 54 -2.96 4.44 0.91
C ASP A 54 -3.99 4.89 1.95
N ASN A 55 -3.76 6.08 2.51
CA ASN A 55 -4.67 6.67 3.48
C ASN A 55 -5.14 8.08 3.12
N PHE A 56 -5.34 8.33 1.82
CA PHE A 56 -5.82 9.62 1.37
C PHE A 56 -7.24 9.92 1.91
N PRO A 57 -7.51 11.12 2.46
CA PRO A 57 -8.79 11.46 3.09
C PRO A 57 -10.04 11.34 2.24
N ASP A 58 -9.89 11.55 0.94
CA ASP A 58 -11.01 11.87 0.05
C ASP A 58 -11.56 10.61 -0.61
N HIS A 59 -12.18 9.76 0.22
CA HIS A 59 -12.91 8.59 -0.23
C HIS A 59 -14.24 8.47 0.51
N PRO A 60 -15.39 8.67 -0.18
CA PRO A 60 -16.70 8.69 0.49
C PRO A 60 -17.22 7.31 0.92
N ASP A 61 -16.74 6.23 0.29
CA ASP A 61 -17.31 4.89 0.42
C ASP A 61 -16.43 3.89 1.20
N VAL A 62 -15.21 4.29 1.57
CA VAL A 62 -14.26 3.46 2.32
C VAL A 62 -13.62 4.27 3.44
N GLY A 63 -13.15 3.58 4.46
CA GLY A 63 -12.41 4.15 5.56
C GLY A 63 -11.10 4.79 5.12
N ARG A 64 -10.51 5.53 6.06
CA ARG A 64 -9.24 6.25 5.88
C ARG A 64 -8.18 5.33 5.30
N HIS A 65 -7.99 4.16 5.90
CA HIS A 65 -7.07 3.14 5.45
C HIS A 65 -7.76 2.24 4.44
N HIS A 66 -7.32 2.31 3.20
CA HIS A 66 -7.94 1.56 2.13
C HIS A 66 -6.88 1.07 1.13
N TYR A 67 -7.29 0.12 0.29
CA TYR A 67 -6.50 -0.33 -0.82
C TYR A 67 -7.27 -0.32 -2.14
N HIS A 68 -6.55 -0.07 -3.21
CA HIS A 68 -7.03 -0.05 -4.59
C HIS A 68 -6.57 -1.31 -5.30
N THR A 69 -7.48 -1.96 -6.01
CA THR A 69 -7.21 -3.01 -6.99
C THR A 69 -7.88 -2.65 -8.33
N PRO A 70 -7.66 -3.41 -9.41
CA PRO A 70 -8.46 -3.26 -10.63
C PRO A 70 -9.97 -3.42 -10.42
N ASP A 71 -10.39 -4.09 -9.35
CA ASP A 71 -11.78 -4.43 -9.06
C ASP A 71 -12.48 -3.41 -8.15
N GLY A 72 -11.74 -2.51 -7.52
CA GLY A 72 -12.33 -1.47 -6.68
C GLY A 72 -11.42 -0.95 -5.58
N VAL A 73 -12.05 -0.27 -4.63
CA VAL A 73 -11.41 0.27 -3.42
C VAL A 73 -12.06 -0.38 -2.21
N PHE A 74 -11.25 -0.81 -1.25
CA PHE A 74 -11.70 -1.61 -0.11
C PHE A 74 -11.00 -1.15 1.17
N ASP A 75 -11.68 -1.27 2.31
CA ASP A 75 -11.09 -1.03 3.62
C ASP A 75 -9.95 -2.00 3.94
N VAL A 76 -8.94 -1.49 4.64
CA VAL A 76 -7.89 -2.32 5.26
C VAL A 76 -7.69 -1.90 6.70
N GLU A 77 -7.56 -2.88 7.58
CA GLU A 77 -7.28 -2.61 8.98
C GLU A 77 -5.88 -2.00 9.15
N TYR A 78 -5.79 -0.97 9.99
CA TYR A 78 -4.54 -0.34 10.36
C TYR A 78 -4.33 -0.44 11.87
N THR A 79 -3.46 -1.35 12.28
CA THR A 79 -3.05 -1.56 13.68
C THR A 79 -1.66 -0.99 13.97
N GLY A 80 -1.02 -0.40 12.95
CA GLY A 80 0.31 0.19 13.01
C GLY A 80 1.11 -0.08 11.74
N LEU A 81 2.15 0.74 11.52
CA LEU A 81 2.95 0.71 10.29
C LEU A 81 3.58 -0.66 10.03
N SER A 82 4.12 -1.32 11.05
CA SER A 82 4.78 -2.63 10.88
C SER A 82 3.81 -3.74 10.46
N ASP A 83 2.61 -3.79 11.03
CA ASP A 83 1.56 -4.73 10.62
C ASP A 83 1.07 -4.42 9.21
N HIS A 84 0.95 -3.14 8.88
CA HIS A 84 0.51 -2.69 7.57
C HIS A 84 1.52 -3.02 6.46
N VAL A 85 2.81 -2.88 6.72
CA VAL A 85 3.91 -3.33 5.83
C VAL A 85 3.82 -4.84 5.59
N ARG A 86 3.65 -5.65 6.66
CA ARG A 86 3.48 -7.10 6.52
C ARG A 86 2.26 -7.48 5.69
N ALA A 87 1.13 -6.80 5.93
CA ALA A 87 -0.10 -7.02 5.17
C ALA A 87 0.10 -6.71 3.68
N PHE A 88 0.78 -5.60 3.37
CA PHE A 88 1.08 -5.23 1.98
C PHE A 88 1.95 -6.29 1.28
N HIS A 89 3.05 -6.74 1.90
CA HIS A 89 3.89 -7.78 1.29
C HIS A 89 3.13 -9.08 1.03
N ARG A 90 2.27 -9.52 1.96
CA ARG A 90 1.42 -10.69 1.76
C ARG A 90 0.52 -10.53 0.53
N GLU A 91 -0.14 -9.39 0.38
CA GLU A 91 -1.00 -9.12 -0.77
C GLU A 91 -0.22 -9.05 -2.10
N VAL A 92 1.04 -8.60 -2.06
CA VAL A 92 1.96 -8.64 -3.22
C VAL A 92 2.30 -10.08 -3.59
N ASP A 93 2.70 -10.90 -2.63
CA ASP A 93 3.05 -12.30 -2.85
C ASP A 93 1.86 -13.12 -3.36
N ASP A 94 0.67 -12.92 -2.80
CA ASP A 94 -0.57 -13.58 -3.24
C ASP A 94 -0.88 -13.26 -4.71
N ARG A 95 -0.75 -11.99 -5.11
CA ARG A 95 -0.99 -11.55 -6.50
C ARG A 95 0.08 -12.03 -7.46
N ARG A 96 1.33 -12.07 -7.03
CA ARG A 96 2.45 -12.60 -7.83
C ARG A 96 2.30 -14.09 -8.08
N THR A 97 1.85 -14.83 -7.07
CA THR A 97 1.63 -16.28 -7.17
C THR A 97 0.41 -16.59 -8.05
N ALA A 98 -0.67 -15.83 -7.90
CA ALA A 98 -1.87 -15.98 -8.73
C ALA A 98 -1.61 -15.73 -10.22
N ASP A 99 -0.79 -14.73 -10.58
CA ASP A 99 -0.44 -14.42 -11.98
C ASP A 99 0.41 -15.53 -12.63
N ARG A 100 1.22 -16.24 -11.84
CA ARG A 100 2.06 -17.36 -12.31
C ARG A 100 1.28 -18.65 -12.56
N GLY A 101 -0.02 -18.69 -12.23
CA GLY A 101 -0.85 -19.89 -12.37
C GLY A 101 -0.48 -21.00 -11.38
N GLU A 102 0.27 -20.67 -10.34
CA GLU A 102 0.69 -21.58 -9.28
C GLU A 102 -0.39 -21.56 -8.18
N THR A 103 -1.50 -22.28 -8.39
CA THR A 103 -2.44 -22.57 -7.30
C THR A 103 -1.85 -23.69 -6.42
N PRO A 104 -1.92 -23.60 -5.08
CA PRO A 104 -1.43 -24.67 -4.19
C PRO A 104 -2.09 -26.03 -4.43
#